data_AF-A0A432XW67-F1
#
_entry.id   AF-A0A432XW67-F1
#
_cell.length_a   1.000
_cell.length_b   1.000
_cell.length_c   1.000
_cell.angle_alpha   90.00
_cell.angle_beta   90.00
_cell.angle_gamma   90.00
#
_symmetry.space_group_name_H-M   'P 1'
#
loop_
_entity.id
_entity.type
_entity.pdbx_description
1 polymer ?
#
loop_
_entity_poly.entity_id
_entity_poly.type
_entity_poly.pdbx_seq_one_letter_code
_entity_poly.pdbx_strand_id
1 'polypeptide(L)'
;MWQAKALLILGCSFVTIAQGQDLRDPTAPPQQRMAAAQQAQVTDLRLTAIQRRTSGMTAYINGQRVEQGDQLPPYTITKITMDHVIVRHAGNGGELKLSLYTQSPLVSDTKKGSGGQN
;
A
#
# COMPACT_ATOMS: atom_id res chain seq x y z
N MET A 1 19.85 46.53 45.07
CA MET A 1 20.95 45.77 45.68
C MET A 1 20.82 44.32 45.24
N TRP A 2 21.84 43.81 44.51
CA TRP A 2 22.41 42.45 44.63
C TRP A 2 21.48 41.23 44.46
N GLN A 3 21.69 40.25 43.57
CA GLN A 3 22.91 39.71 42.96
C GLN A 3 22.58 39.05 41.60
N ALA A 4 23.43 39.30 40.60
CA ALA A 4 23.60 38.37 39.49
C ALA A 4 24.51 37.23 39.95
N LYS A 5 24.18 35.98 39.66
CA LYS A 5 25.14 34.87 39.68
C LYS A 5 24.95 34.01 38.43
N ALA A 6 25.78 34.32 37.44
CA ALA A 6 26.21 33.39 36.42
C ALA A 6 27.10 32.31 37.06
N LEU A 7 26.89 31.05 36.67
CA LEU A 7 27.90 29.98 36.72
C LEU A 7 27.45 28.92 35.69
N LEU A 8 27.87 29.01 34.42
CA LEU A 8 29.12 28.50 33.84
C LEU A 8 29.41 27.02 34.15
N ILE A 9 29.33 26.23 33.06
CA ILE A 9 30.24 25.13 32.68
C ILE A 9 30.13 23.83 33.49
N LEU A 10 29.73 22.76 32.80
CA LEU A 10 30.58 21.59 32.45
C LEU A 10 29.68 20.63 31.62
N GLY A 11 29.82 20.42 30.32
CA GLY A 11 31.06 20.36 29.55
C GLY A 11 31.53 18.91 29.46
N CYS A 12 31.12 18.21 28.40
CA CYS A 12 31.76 17.02 27.84
C CYS A 12 31.84 15.75 28.70
N SER A 13 30.78 14.94 28.71
CA SER A 13 30.95 13.49 28.87
C SER A 13 31.34 12.89 27.53
N PHE A 14 32.62 12.53 27.42
CA PHE A 14 33.23 11.92 26.25
C PHE A 14 32.56 10.61 25.87
N VAL A 15 32.29 10.51 24.58
CA VAL A 15 31.76 9.38 23.84
C VAL A 15 32.78 8.24 23.86
N THR A 16 32.43 7.07 24.42
CA THR A 16 33.17 5.82 24.24
C THR A 16 32.40 4.92 23.28
N ILE A 17 32.59 5.13 21.97
CA ILE A 17 32.16 4.14 20.98
C ILE A 17 33.28 3.12 20.87
N ALA A 18 33.12 2.00 21.57
CA ALA A 18 33.90 0.80 21.33
C ALA A 18 33.61 0.32 19.90
N GLN A 19 34.51 0.60 18.96
CA GLN A 19 34.47 -0.03 17.65
C GLN A 19 35.09 -1.42 17.79
N GLY A 20 34.22 -2.40 18.05
CA GLY A 20 34.59 -3.82 17.96
C GLY A 20 35.21 -4.06 16.59
N GLN A 21 36.48 -4.46 16.59
CA GLN A 21 37.17 -4.87 15.38
C GLN A 21 36.47 -6.12 14.86
N ASP A 22 35.73 -5.97 13.77
CA ASP A 22 35.15 -7.07 13.02
C ASP A 22 36.28 -8.03 12.60
N LEU A 23 36.43 -9.12 13.34
CA LEU A 23 37.13 -10.32 12.90
C LEU A 23 36.32 -10.88 11.71
N ARG A 24 36.57 -10.33 10.53
CA ARG A 24 35.97 -10.79 9.28
C ARG A 24 36.60 -12.11 8.91
N ASP A 25 35.90 -13.19 9.26
CA ASP A 25 36.17 -14.52 8.76
C ASP A 25 36.15 -14.47 7.21
N PRO A 26 37.29 -14.70 6.53
CA PRO A 26 37.39 -14.63 5.08
C PRO A 26 36.66 -15.78 4.37
N THR A 27 36.04 -16.71 5.11
CA THR A 27 35.25 -17.82 4.56
C THR A 27 33.75 -17.61 4.64
N ALA A 28 33.28 -16.45 5.11
CA ALA A 28 31.86 -16.16 5.17
C ALA A 28 31.21 -16.23 3.76
N PRO A 29 30.16 -17.04 3.56
CA PRO A 29 29.48 -17.12 2.28
C PRO A 29 28.89 -15.76 1.90
N PRO A 30 28.78 -15.45 0.60
CA PRO A 30 28.28 -14.16 0.15
C PRO A 30 26.88 -13.92 0.74
N GLN A 31 26.76 -12.89 1.58
CA GLN A 31 25.48 -12.42 2.07
C GLN A 31 24.70 -11.90 0.87
N GLN A 32 23.70 -12.66 0.44
CA GLN A 32 22.71 -12.19 -0.51
C GLN A 32 21.99 -11.02 0.17
N ARG A 33 22.41 -9.80 -0.16
CA ARG A 33 21.59 -8.62 0.12
C ARG A 33 20.31 -8.83 -0.66
N MET A 34 19.24 -9.25 0.04
CA MET A 34 17.90 -9.20 -0.51
C MET A 34 17.69 -7.75 -0.90
N ALA A 35 17.78 -7.46 -2.20
CA ALA A 35 17.42 -6.15 -2.71
C ALA A 35 16.01 -5.87 -2.16
N ALA A 36 15.85 -4.78 -1.42
CA ALA A 36 14.54 -4.32 -1.01
C ALA A 36 13.70 -4.27 -2.28
N ALA A 37 12.73 -5.17 -2.39
CA ALA A 37 11.88 -5.24 -3.56
C ALA A 37 11.27 -3.85 -3.71
N GLN A 38 11.65 -3.14 -4.78
CA GLN A 38 11.00 -1.90 -5.15
C GLN A 38 9.55 -2.28 -5.38
N GLN A 39 8.70 -1.93 -4.41
CA GLN A 39 7.27 -2.17 -4.48
C GLN A 39 6.79 -1.41 -5.70
N ALA A 40 6.51 -2.13 -6.79
CA ALA A 40 5.96 -1.55 -7.99
C ALA A 40 4.70 -0.78 -7.56
N GLN A 41 4.70 0.54 -7.79
CA GLN A 41 3.53 1.35 -7.48
C GLN A 41 2.38 0.85 -8.36
N VAL A 42 1.38 0.26 -7.72
CA VAL A 42 0.21 -0.26 -8.42
C VAL A 42 -0.69 0.91 -8.75
N THR A 43 -0.63 1.37 -10.00
CA THR A 43 -1.42 2.52 -10.49
C THR A 43 -2.80 2.11 -10.98
N ASP A 44 -2.94 0.88 -11.49
CA ASP A 44 -4.21 0.33 -11.96
C ASP A 44 -4.65 -0.83 -11.05
N LEU A 45 -5.78 -0.65 -10.36
CA LEU A 45 -6.31 -1.63 -9.42
C LEU A 45 -7.48 -2.36 -10.06
N ARG A 46 -7.30 -3.67 -10.30
CA ARG A 46 -8.35 -4.53 -10.82
C ARG A 46 -8.74 -5.59 -9.80
N LEU A 47 -9.99 -5.52 -9.34
CA LEU A 47 -10.59 -6.59 -8.54
C LEU A 47 -10.93 -7.77 -9.46
N THR A 48 -10.42 -8.94 -9.12
CA THR A 48 -10.56 -10.16 -9.93
C THR A 48 -11.43 -11.22 -9.28
N ALA A 49 -11.39 -11.34 -7.95
CA ALA A 49 -12.23 -12.27 -7.22
C ALA A 49 -12.47 -11.79 -5.78
N ILE A 50 -13.57 -12.24 -5.20
CA ILE A 50 -13.86 -12.14 -3.77
C ILE A 50 -14.24 -13.54 -3.29
N GLN A 51 -13.66 -13.97 -2.17
CA GLN A 51 -13.92 -15.27 -1.56
C GLN A 51 -14.35 -15.07 -0.11
N ARG A 52 -15.44 -15.76 0.29
CA ARG A 52 -15.81 -15.92 1.69
C ARG A 52 -15.18 -17.21 2.21
N ARG A 53 -14.42 -17.10 3.30
CA ARG A 53 -13.80 -18.22 4.04
C ARG A 53 -14.37 -18.26 5.45
N THR A 54 -14.04 -19.33 6.18
CA THR A 54 -14.41 -19.47 7.60
C THR A 54 -13.81 -18.36 8.47
N SER A 55 -12.63 -17.86 8.12
CA SER A 55 -11.93 -16.79 8.84
C SER A 55 -12.36 -15.37 8.47
N GLY A 56 -13.15 -15.19 7.41
CA GLY A 56 -13.56 -13.86 6.94
C GLY A 56 -13.66 -13.74 5.43
N MET A 57 -13.53 -12.51 4.92
CA MET A 57 -13.51 -12.24 3.48
C MET A 57 -12.10 -11.98 2.99
N THR A 58 -11.82 -12.49 1.79
CA THR A 58 -10.56 -12.29 1.08
C THR A 58 -10.87 -11.77 -0.32
N ALA A 59 -10.11 -10.80 -0.80
CA ALA A 59 -10.19 -10.31 -2.17
C ALA A 59 -8.90 -10.60 -2.94
N TYR A 60 -9.01 -10.67 -4.25
CA TYR A 60 -7.87 -10.78 -5.16
C TYR A 60 -7.82 -9.54 -6.04
N ILE A 61 -6.82 -8.70 -5.80
CA ILE A 61 -6.58 -7.46 -6.56
C ILE A 61 -5.28 -7.65 -7.34
N ASN A 62 -5.34 -7.52 -8.67
CA ASN A 62 -4.20 -7.75 -9.56
C ASN A 62 -3.52 -9.12 -9.34
N GLY A 63 -4.31 -10.16 -8.99
CA GLY A 63 -3.81 -11.49 -8.68
C GLY A 63 -3.22 -11.65 -7.27
N GLN A 64 -3.05 -10.55 -6.51
CA GLN A 64 -2.60 -10.60 -5.13
C GLN A 64 -3.78 -10.81 -4.18
N ARG A 65 -3.65 -11.80 -3.29
CA ARG A 65 -4.59 -12.05 -2.20
C ARG A 65 -4.43 -10.96 -1.14
N VAL A 66 -5.54 -10.32 -0.76
CA VAL A 66 -5.59 -9.29 0.28
C VAL A 66 -6.79 -9.47 1.21
N GLU A 67 -6.64 -9.01 2.44
CA GLU A 67 -7.65 -8.99 3.50
C GLU A 67 -7.93 -7.56 3.97
N GLN A 68 -8.96 -7.38 4.79
CA GLN A 68 -9.29 -6.06 5.32
C GLN A 68 -8.17 -5.58 6.26
N GLY A 69 -7.69 -4.36 6.04
CA GLY A 69 -6.56 -3.78 6.77
C GLY A 69 -5.21 -3.96 6.06
N ASP A 70 -5.13 -4.82 5.04
CA ASP A 70 -3.89 -5.00 4.29
C ASP A 70 -3.50 -3.74 3.53
N GLN A 71 -2.19 -3.56 3.36
CA GLN A 71 -1.62 -2.48 2.57
C GLN A 71 -1.29 -2.99 1.17
N LEU A 72 -1.73 -2.24 0.17
CA LEU A 72 -1.42 -2.43 -1.23
C LEU A 72 -0.93 -1.08 -1.78
N PRO A 73 0.34 -0.70 -1.55
CA PRO A 73 0.83 0.65 -1.79
C PRO A 73 0.49 1.16 -3.20
N PRO A 74 -0.07 2.38 -3.33
CA PRO A 74 -0.29 3.40 -2.28
C PRO A 74 -1.62 3.30 -1.50
N TYR A 75 -2.33 2.18 -1.57
CA TYR A 75 -3.67 1.98 -1.01
C TYR A 75 -3.71 1.12 0.25
N THR A 76 -4.78 1.26 1.03
CA THR A 76 -5.11 0.40 2.17
C THR A 76 -6.51 -0.17 1.98
N ILE A 77 -6.66 -1.47 2.18
CA ILE A 77 -7.95 -2.14 2.06
C ILE A 77 -8.80 -1.78 3.29
N THR A 78 -9.87 -1.02 3.07
CA THR A 78 -10.70 -0.50 4.16
C THR A 78 -11.88 -1.43 4.43
N LYS A 79 -12.49 -1.98 3.37
CA LYS A 79 -13.64 -2.88 3.50
C LYS A 79 -13.72 -3.86 2.34
N ILE A 80 -14.02 -5.12 2.65
CA ILE A 80 -14.31 -6.16 1.65
C ILE A 80 -15.77 -6.57 1.82
N THR A 81 -16.55 -6.50 0.73
CA THR A 81 -17.93 -6.97 0.65
C THR A 81 -18.06 -8.03 -0.44
N MET A 82 -19.26 -8.56 -0.71
CA MET A 82 -19.44 -9.62 -1.71
C MET A 82 -19.31 -9.15 -3.17
N ASP A 83 -19.60 -7.88 -3.45
CA ASP A 83 -19.62 -7.31 -4.80
C ASP A 83 -18.47 -6.34 -5.05
N HIS A 84 -17.93 -5.73 -3.98
CA HIS A 84 -16.93 -4.69 -4.09
C HIS A 84 -15.91 -4.66 -2.94
N VAL A 85 -14.80 -3.99 -3.20
CA VAL A 85 -13.75 -3.66 -2.22
C VAL A 85 -13.59 -2.15 -2.17
N ILE A 86 -13.56 -1.58 -0.96
CA ILE A 86 -13.23 -0.18 -0.75
C ILE A 86 -11.76 -0.09 -0.35
N VAL A 87 -11.01 0.69 -1.13
CA VAL A 87 -9.61 0.99 -0.86
C VAL A 87 -9.44 2.48 -0.60
N ARG A 88 -8.52 2.85 0.29
CA ARG A 88 -8.21 4.24 0.61
C ARG A 88 -6.77 4.54 0.23
N HIS A 89 -6.54 5.62 -0.51
CA HIS A 89 -5.21 6.05 -0.91
C HIS A 89 -4.51 6.77 0.24
N ALA A 90 -3.30 6.34 0.59
CA ALA A 90 -2.60 6.81 1.79
C ALA A 90 -2.16 8.28 1.72
N GLY A 91 -1.92 8.81 0.51
CA GLY A 91 -1.41 10.18 0.34
C GLY A 91 -2.45 11.29 0.35
N ASN A 92 -3.68 11.01 -0.10
CA ASN A 92 -4.74 12.02 -0.24
C ASN A 92 -6.04 11.63 0.49
N GLY A 93 -6.10 10.44 1.10
CA GLY A 93 -7.28 9.92 1.77
C GLY A 93 -8.44 9.56 0.83
N GLY A 94 -8.24 9.62 -0.49
CA GLY A 94 -9.29 9.32 -1.47
C GLY A 94 -9.72 7.86 -1.38
N GLU A 95 -11.03 7.63 -1.39
CA GLU A 95 -11.59 6.29 -1.43
C GLU A 95 -11.95 5.88 -2.86
N LEU A 96 -11.61 4.63 -3.21
CA LEU A 96 -11.94 4.02 -4.49
C LEU A 96 -12.72 2.73 -4.23
N LYS A 97 -13.86 2.61 -4.92
CA LYS A 97 -14.67 1.39 -4.93
C LYS A 97 -14.29 0.54 -6.14
N LEU A 98 -13.69 -0.63 -5.88
CA LEU A 98 -13.39 -1.63 -6.90
C LEU A 98 -14.55 -2.63 -6.95
N SER A 99 -15.13 -2.85 -8.12
CA SER A 99 -16.24 -3.80 -8.33
C SER A 99 -15.81 -4.91 -9.28
N LEU A 100 -16.36 -6.12 -9.11
CA LEU A 100 -16.01 -7.27 -9.96
C LEU A 100 -16.43 -7.09 -11.44
N TYR A 101 -17.52 -6.37 -11.66
CA TYR A 101 -18.09 -6.13 -12.98
C TYR A 101 -18.39 -4.65 -13.15
N THR A 102 -17.63 -3.96 -14.01
CA THR A 102 -18.06 -2.70 -14.60
C THR A 102 -19.06 -3.07 -15.70
N GLN A 103 -20.36 -3.01 -15.40
CA GLN A 103 -21.37 -3.16 -16.44
C GLN A 103 -21.18 -2.03 -17.44
N SER A 104 -20.66 -2.34 -18.62
CA SER A 104 -20.71 -1.42 -19.74
C SER A 104 -22.17 -1.23 -20.09
N PRO A 105 -22.71 0.00 -20.10
CA PRO A 105 -24.10 0.21 -20.48
C PRO A 105 -24.29 -0.37 -21.87
N LEU A 106 -25.24 -1.28 -22.00
CA LEU A 106 -25.67 -1.80 -23.30
C LEU A 106 -26.19 -0.61 -24.09
N VAL A 107 -25.39 -0.13 -25.05
CA VAL A 107 -25.82 0.86 -26.03
C VAL A 107 -27.03 0.26 -26.72
N SER A 108 -28.20 0.73 -26.29
CA SER A 108 -29.46 0.38 -26.91
C SER A 108 -29.47 1.15 -28.23
N ASP A 109 -29.01 0.50 -29.30
CA ASP A 109 -29.19 1.00 -30.66
C ASP A 109 -30.68 1.21 -30.87
N THR A 110 -31.11 2.44 -30.61
CA THR A 110 -32.48 2.89 -30.84
C THR A 110 -32.63 2.97 -32.35
N LYS A 111 -33.06 1.85 -32.90
CA LYS A 111 -33.68 1.64 -34.21
C LYS A 111 -34.05 2.96 -34.88
N LYS A 112 -33.16 3.45 -35.75
CA LYS A 112 -33.45 4.50 -36.73
C LYS A 112 -34.57 3.98 -37.62
N GLY A 113 -35.80 4.41 -37.33
CA GLY A 113 -36.98 4.18 -38.18
C GLY A 113 -36.75 4.82 -39.53
N SER A 114 -36.17 4.05 -40.46
CA SER A 114 -36.18 4.32 -41.89
C SER A 114 -37.50 3.81 -42.44
N GLY A 115 -38.52 4.66 -42.41
CA GLY A 115 -39.81 4.44 -43.05
C GLY A 115 -40.13 5.60 -43.98
N GLY A 116 -39.31 5.76 -45.01
CA GLY A 116 -39.57 6.68 -46.11
C GLY A 116 -40.24 5.94 -47.28
N GLN A 117 -41.36 6.51 -47.73
CA GLN A 117 -41.87 6.57 -49.11
C GLN A 117 -42.20 5.24 -49.82
N ASN A 118 -43.50 5.00 -50.00
CA ASN A 118 -44.17 5.02 -51.31
C ASN A 118 -45.68 5.18 -51.14
#